data_AF-A0A928VPF3-F1
#
_entry.id   AF-A0A928VPF3-F1
#
_cell.length_a   1.000
_cell.length_b   1.000
_cell.length_c   1.000
_cell.angle_alpha   90.00
_cell.angle_beta   90.00
_cell.angle_gamma   90.00
#
_symmetry.space_group_name_H-M   'P 1'
#
loop_
_entity.id
_entity.type
_entity.pdbx_description
1 polymer ?
#
loop_
_entity_poly.entity_id
_entity_poly.type
_entity_poly.pdbx_seq_one_letter_code
_entity_poly.pdbx_strand_id
1 'polypeptide(L)'
;MKTSHILLGATVALSLLAFVDTANALDLTVDARSDIFRPGAGIPTDGVFPPGVNFSPATGQTLTLSSVTGSITCANGPQPNSADGSCVSGATNIQTISDNGIAGVFHNSRTMFLVGLFLADETPTGTPVQADLSGQESQETITTSLAVPFYVGDGLTEDLKPQNFLVPDTATRLFFGFADAFAFSGLPGFYSDNSGELEVDFAIQQTPNSIPTPFMLPSLVGLSVSCLRRKKRRDSELSN
;
A
#
# COMPACT_ATOMS: atom_id res chain seq x y z
N MET A 1 60.06 34.72 23.77
CA MET A 1 59.20 33.53 23.59
C MET A 1 57.82 34.00 23.17
N LYS A 2 57.42 33.76 21.90
CA LYS A 2 56.09 34.09 21.38
C LYS A 2 55.27 32.81 21.32
N THR A 3 54.22 32.72 22.12
CA THR A 3 53.22 31.64 22.10
C THR A 3 52.23 31.90 20.96
N SER A 4 52.17 30.98 20.00
CA SER A 4 51.23 30.99 18.88
C SER A 4 50.00 30.18 19.28
N HIS A 5 48.83 30.80 19.28
CA HIS A 5 47.55 30.13 19.48
C HIS A 5 47.00 29.69 18.11
N ILE A 6 46.93 28.37 17.89
CA ILE A 6 46.31 27.75 16.72
C ILE A 6 44.83 27.58 17.06
N LEU A 7 43.96 28.29 16.33
CA LEU A 7 42.51 28.11 16.38
C LEU A 7 42.14 26.91 15.49
N LEU A 8 41.68 25.81 16.09
CA LEU A 8 41.12 24.67 15.36
C LEU A 8 39.65 24.98 15.02
N GLY A 9 39.37 25.21 13.74
CA GLY A 9 37.99 25.30 13.24
C GLY A 9 37.41 23.91 13.06
N ALA A 10 36.37 23.57 13.83
CA ALA A 10 35.62 22.33 13.66
C ALA A 10 34.53 22.52 12.59
N THR A 11 34.69 21.89 11.45
CA THR A 11 33.67 21.77 10.40
C THR A 11 32.66 20.71 10.82
N VAL A 12 31.41 21.09 11.05
CA VAL A 12 30.30 20.14 11.25
C VAL A 12 29.78 19.73 9.87
N ALA A 13 30.10 18.50 9.45
CA ALA A 13 29.50 17.90 8.27
C ALA A 13 28.15 17.28 8.68
N LEU A 14 27.05 17.88 8.23
CA LEU A 14 25.71 17.32 8.41
C LEU A 14 25.48 16.28 7.30
N SER A 15 25.68 14.99 7.61
CA SER A 15 25.39 13.91 6.66
C SER A 15 23.87 13.69 6.57
N LEU A 16 23.29 14.01 5.42
CA LEU A 16 21.90 13.69 5.10
C LEU A 16 21.85 12.19 4.75
N LEU A 17 21.45 11.35 5.71
CA LEU A 17 21.14 9.94 5.46
C LEU A 17 19.76 9.87 4.80
N ALA A 18 19.72 9.71 3.48
CA ALA A 18 18.50 9.29 2.79
C ALA A 18 18.31 7.80 3.06
N PHE A 19 17.28 7.44 3.83
CA PHE A 19 16.82 6.06 3.91
C PHE A 19 16.12 5.74 2.60
N VAL A 20 16.75 4.90 1.78
CA VAL A 20 16.05 4.26 0.65
C VAL A 20 15.29 3.10 1.27
N ASP A 21 14.01 3.29 1.53
CA ASP A 21 13.14 2.20 1.98
C ASP A 21 12.93 1.28 0.78
N THR A 22 13.64 0.16 0.75
CA THR A 22 13.49 -0.82 -0.32
C THR A 22 12.16 -1.52 -0.12
N ALA A 23 11.21 -1.23 -1.01
CA ALA A 23 10.02 -2.02 -1.25
C ALA A 23 10.34 -3.52 -1.21
N ASN A 24 9.82 -4.25 -0.22
CA ASN A 24 9.85 -5.70 -0.25
C ASN A 24 8.71 -6.16 -1.16
N ALA A 25 9.07 -6.59 -2.37
CA ALA A 25 8.14 -7.32 -3.23
C ALA A 25 7.85 -8.68 -2.59
N LEU A 26 6.57 -9.03 -2.56
CA LEU A 26 6.01 -10.26 -2.01
C LEU A 26 5.11 -10.90 -3.06
N ASP A 27 5.06 -12.23 -3.05
CA ASP A 27 4.19 -13.03 -3.91
C ASP A 27 3.29 -13.93 -3.08
N LEU A 28 2.04 -14.10 -3.50
CA LEU A 28 1.10 -15.07 -2.97
C LEU A 28 0.33 -15.78 -4.09
N THR A 29 0.27 -17.10 -4.04
CA THR A 29 -0.66 -17.89 -4.85
C THR A 29 -2.01 -17.99 -4.14
N VAL A 30 -3.08 -17.53 -4.79
CA VAL A 30 -4.45 -17.50 -4.27
C VAL A 30 -5.30 -18.53 -5.01
N ASP A 31 -5.56 -19.67 -4.37
CA ASP A 31 -6.47 -20.71 -4.87
C ASP A 31 -7.89 -20.12 -5.00
N ALA A 32 -8.62 -20.43 -6.08
CA ALA A 32 -9.99 -19.94 -6.32
C ALA A 32 -10.99 -20.28 -5.18
N ARG A 33 -10.63 -21.24 -4.33
CA ARG A 33 -11.41 -21.70 -3.18
C ARG A 33 -11.03 -20.97 -1.88
N SER A 34 -10.16 -19.97 -1.95
CA SER A 34 -9.68 -19.19 -0.80
C SER A 34 -10.83 -18.39 -0.16
N ASP A 35 -11.32 -18.87 0.98
CA ASP A 35 -12.43 -18.26 1.72
C ASP A 35 -11.95 -17.04 2.51
N ILE A 36 -12.15 -15.84 1.94
CA ILE A 36 -11.69 -14.59 2.55
C ILE A 36 -12.31 -14.32 3.93
N PHE A 37 -13.44 -14.96 4.26
CA PHE A 37 -14.09 -14.81 5.56
C PHE A 37 -13.53 -15.77 6.62
N ARG A 38 -12.58 -16.65 6.27
CA ARG A 38 -11.94 -17.56 7.22
C ARG A 38 -10.40 -17.44 7.21
N PRO A 39 -9.80 -16.26 7.46
CA PRO A 39 -8.35 -16.06 7.43
C PRO A 39 -7.64 -16.65 8.67
N GLY A 40 -7.44 -17.97 8.67
CA GLY A 40 -6.74 -18.69 9.73
C GLY A 40 -7.54 -18.88 11.02
N ALA A 41 -8.86 -18.66 11.00
CA ALA A 41 -9.77 -18.90 12.11
C ALA A 41 -10.98 -19.74 11.66
N GLY A 42 -11.39 -20.67 12.53
CA GLY A 42 -12.48 -21.61 12.23
C GLY A 42 -12.08 -22.70 11.22
N ILE A 43 -13.09 -23.33 10.63
CA ILE A 43 -12.93 -24.29 9.53
C ILE A 43 -13.58 -23.63 8.31
N PRO A 44 -12.90 -23.51 7.16
CA PRO A 44 -13.54 -23.07 5.92
C PRO A 44 -14.76 -23.93 5.64
N THR A 45 -15.88 -23.32 5.27
CA THR A 45 -17.16 -24.06 5.11
C THR A 45 -17.00 -25.22 4.13
N ASP A 46 -16.46 -24.92 2.95
CA ASP A 46 -16.14 -25.86 1.88
C ASP A 46 -14.98 -25.39 0.99
N GLY A 47 -14.22 -24.38 1.45
CA GLY A 47 -13.07 -23.82 0.76
C GLY A 47 -11.73 -24.18 1.39
N VAL A 48 -10.72 -23.37 1.11
CA VAL A 48 -9.40 -23.42 1.75
C VAL A 48 -9.15 -22.11 2.51
N PHE A 49 -8.22 -22.15 3.46
CA PHE A 49 -7.77 -20.94 4.12
C PHE A 49 -7.13 -19.99 3.08
N PRO A 50 -7.47 -18.69 3.09
CA PRO A 50 -6.87 -17.73 2.20
C PRO A 50 -5.39 -17.56 2.54
N PRO A 51 -4.50 -17.45 1.55
CA PRO A 51 -3.10 -17.11 1.80
C PRO A 51 -2.98 -15.71 2.39
N GLY A 52 -1.93 -15.49 3.17
CA GLY A 52 -1.64 -14.18 3.74
C GLY A 52 -0.20 -14.01 4.16
N VAL A 53 0.17 -12.75 4.38
CA VAL A 53 1.49 -12.34 4.87
C VAL A 53 1.38 -11.56 6.15
N ASN A 54 2.40 -11.67 6.99
CA ASN A 54 2.60 -10.81 8.15
C ASN A 54 3.53 -9.66 7.76
N PHE A 55 3.28 -8.47 8.30
CA PHE A 55 4.12 -7.30 8.11
C PHE A 55 4.13 -6.42 9.37
N SER A 56 5.14 -5.55 9.48
CA SER A 56 5.24 -4.62 10.60
C SER A 56 4.23 -3.47 10.43
N PRO A 57 3.37 -3.19 11.43
CA PRO A 57 2.41 -2.10 11.36
C PRO A 57 3.14 -0.75 11.36
N ALA A 58 2.73 0.17 10.47
CA ALA A 58 3.21 1.55 10.46
C ALA A 58 2.18 2.51 9.87
N THR A 59 2.17 3.76 10.35
CA THR A 59 1.36 4.83 9.79
C THR A 59 1.78 5.17 8.35
N GLY A 60 0.79 5.44 7.49
CA GLY A 60 1.05 5.90 6.13
C GLY A 60 1.53 4.81 5.17
N GLN A 61 1.30 3.54 5.52
CA GLN A 61 1.55 2.42 4.62
C GLN A 61 0.54 2.34 3.48
N THR A 62 1.03 1.97 2.31
CA THR A 62 0.22 1.66 1.13
C THR A 62 0.55 0.27 0.63
N LEU A 63 -0.50 -0.48 0.27
CA LEU A 63 -0.41 -1.69 -0.53
C LEU A 63 -0.54 -1.30 -2.01
N THR A 64 0.35 -1.85 -2.84
CA THR A 64 0.31 -1.74 -4.30
C THR A 64 0.57 -3.09 -4.91
N LEU A 65 -0.21 -3.44 -5.94
CA LEU A 65 0.00 -4.67 -6.71
C LEU A 65 0.83 -4.35 -7.96
N SER A 66 1.87 -5.13 -8.20
CA SER A 66 2.70 -5.03 -9.40
C SER A 66 2.26 -5.97 -10.51
N SER A 67 1.63 -7.09 -10.15
CA SER A 67 1.05 -8.02 -11.11
C SER A 67 -0.02 -8.90 -10.45
N VAL A 68 -1.07 -9.20 -11.21
CA VAL A 68 -1.97 -10.31 -10.90
C VAL A 68 -2.13 -11.14 -12.16
N THR A 69 -1.71 -12.40 -12.10
CA THR A 69 -1.78 -13.32 -13.23
C THR A 69 -2.50 -14.61 -12.84
N GLY A 70 -2.77 -15.48 -13.83
CA GLY A 70 -3.58 -16.67 -13.64
C GLY A 70 -5.04 -16.44 -14.00
N SER A 71 -5.87 -17.40 -13.62
CA SER A 71 -7.31 -17.38 -13.94
C SER A 71 -8.09 -18.29 -13.00
N ILE A 72 -9.31 -17.89 -12.70
CA ILE A 72 -10.20 -18.64 -11.81
C ILE A 72 -11.54 -18.96 -12.49
N THR A 73 -12.27 -19.95 -11.98
CA THR A 73 -13.64 -20.25 -12.37
C THR A 73 -14.53 -20.38 -11.14
N CYS A 74 -15.84 -20.25 -11.34
CA CYS A 74 -16.88 -20.55 -10.37
C CYS A 74 -17.76 -21.69 -10.85
N ALA A 75 -18.40 -22.43 -9.94
CA ALA A 75 -19.43 -23.42 -10.24
C ALA A 75 -19.01 -24.51 -11.25
N ASN A 76 -17.72 -24.89 -11.27
CA ASN A 76 -17.09 -25.75 -12.28
C ASN A 76 -17.31 -25.27 -13.73
N GLY A 77 -17.57 -23.97 -13.90
CA GLY A 77 -17.86 -23.35 -15.18
C GLY A 77 -16.66 -23.41 -16.13
N PRO A 78 -16.89 -23.50 -17.45
CA PRO A 78 -15.81 -23.64 -18.43
C PRO A 78 -15.14 -22.32 -18.80
N GLN A 79 -15.58 -21.18 -18.24
CA GLN A 79 -15.08 -19.85 -18.59
C GLN A 79 -14.17 -19.33 -17.46
N PRO A 80 -12.85 -19.29 -17.69
CA PRO A 80 -11.91 -18.64 -16.78
C PRO A 80 -12.15 -17.13 -16.75
N ASN A 81 -11.99 -16.53 -15.58
CA ASN A 81 -12.10 -15.09 -15.33
C ASN A 81 -10.79 -14.58 -14.74
N SER A 82 -10.53 -13.29 -14.95
CA SER A 82 -9.41 -12.58 -14.33
C SER A 82 -9.72 -12.25 -12.87
N ALA A 83 -8.77 -11.58 -12.21
CA ALA A 83 -8.92 -11.09 -10.86
C ALA A 83 -10.04 -10.05 -10.69
N ASP A 84 -10.47 -9.38 -11.76
CA ASP A 84 -11.61 -8.44 -11.72
C ASP A 84 -12.98 -9.14 -11.67
N GLY A 85 -12.97 -10.47 -11.79
CA GLY A 85 -14.14 -11.32 -11.70
C GLY A 85 -15.06 -11.23 -12.91
N SER A 86 -16.37 -11.35 -12.65
CA SER A 86 -17.52 -11.44 -13.57
C SER A 86 -17.76 -12.81 -14.22
N CYS A 87 -17.53 -13.86 -13.41
CA CYS A 87 -17.80 -15.26 -13.68
C CYS A 87 -19.22 -15.57 -14.17
N VAL A 88 -20.20 -14.84 -13.64
CA VAL A 88 -21.56 -14.71 -14.16
C VAL A 88 -22.00 -13.25 -14.04
N SER A 89 -22.97 -12.84 -14.87
CA SER A 89 -23.60 -11.52 -14.69
C SER A 89 -24.37 -11.48 -13.37
N GLY A 90 -24.18 -10.43 -12.58
CA GLY A 90 -24.90 -10.26 -11.32
C GLY A 90 -24.14 -9.46 -10.28
N ALA A 91 -24.72 -9.43 -9.08
CA ALA A 91 -24.17 -8.78 -7.91
C ALA A 91 -23.62 -9.84 -6.94
N THR A 92 -22.58 -9.48 -6.20
CA THR A 92 -22.21 -10.15 -4.96
C THR A 92 -23.00 -9.52 -3.81
N ASN A 93 -23.65 -10.34 -2.98
CA ASN A 93 -24.34 -9.91 -1.77
C ASN A 93 -24.19 -10.95 -0.66
N ILE A 94 -23.00 -10.97 -0.07
CA ILE A 94 -22.58 -11.92 0.95
C ILE A 94 -22.68 -11.27 2.32
N GLN A 95 -23.41 -11.91 3.22
CA GLN A 95 -23.75 -11.41 4.55
C GLN A 95 -22.55 -11.48 5.50
N THR A 96 -22.50 -10.53 6.44
CA THR A 96 -21.57 -10.59 7.59
C THR A 96 -21.83 -11.86 8.41
N ILE A 97 -20.79 -12.64 8.70
CA ILE A 97 -20.86 -13.71 9.69
C ILE A 97 -20.48 -13.12 11.05
N SER A 98 -21.31 -13.33 12.08
CA SER A 98 -21.09 -12.77 13.41
C SER A 98 -20.06 -13.53 14.25
N ASP A 99 -19.59 -14.70 13.81
CA ASP A 99 -18.75 -15.61 14.59
C ASP A 99 -17.25 -15.28 14.57
N ASN A 100 -16.81 -14.45 13.62
CA ASN A 100 -15.39 -14.13 13.38
C ASN A 100 -15.10 -12.62 13.32
N GLY A 101 -16.14 -11.78 13.42
CA GLY A 101 -16.02 -10.32 13.38
C GLY A 101 -15.58 -9.74 12.03
N ILE A 102 -15.72 -10.48 10.92
CA ILE A 102 -15.36 -10.02 9.57
C ILE A 102 -16.62 -9.58 8.81
N ALA A 103 -16.55 -8.42 8.17
CA ALA A 103 -17.66 -7.86 7.39
C ALA A 103 -17.97 -8.70 6.16
N GLY A 104 -19.27 -8.83 5.84
CA GLY A 104 -19.72 -9.30 4.54
C GLY A 104 -19.38 -8.31 3.43
N VAL A 105 -19.67 -8.71 2.19
CA VAL A 105 -19.38 -7.91 0.99
C VAL A 105 -20.62 -7.75 0.12
N PHE A 106 -20.83 -6.55 -0.40
CA PHE A 106 -21.76 -6.24 -1.47
C PHE A 106 -21.01 -5.62 -2.65
N HIS A 107 -21.35 -6.04 -3.86
CA HIS A 107 -20.90 -5.41 -5.10
C HIS A 107 -22.02 -5.53 -6.14
N ASN A 108 -22.45 -4.43 -6.73
CA ASN A 108 -23.69 -4.40 -7.54
C ASN A 108 -23.60 -5.04 -8.93
N SER A 109 -22.39 -5.30 -9.45
CA SER A 109 -22.18 -5.73 -10.84
C SER A 109 -21.06 -6.77 -11.07
N ARG A 110 -20.39 -7.27 -10.03
CA ARG A 110 -19.23 -8.16 -10.14
C ARG A 110 -19.37 -9.35 -9.19
N THR A 111 -18.85 -10.49 -9.61
CA THR A 111 -18.81 -11.77 -8.89
C THR A 111 -17.41 -12.37 -9.02
N MET A 112 -16.91 -13.15 -8.05
CA MET A 112 -15.57 -13.75 -8.08
C MET A 112 -14.40 -12.80 -8.39
N PHE A 113 -14.45 -11.55 -7.93
CA PHE A 113 -13.29 -10.66 -7.99
C PHE A 113 -12.35 -10.95 -6.80
N LEU A 114 -11.06 -10.66 -6.96
CA LEU A 114 -10.06 -10.76 -5.91
C LEU A 114 -10.38 -9.73 -4.81
N VAL A 115 -10.39 -10.21 -3.56
CA VAL A 115 -10.70 -9.43 -2.38
C VAL A 115 -9.49 -9.43 -1.44
N GLY A 116 -9.20 -8.27 -0.85
CA GLY A 116 -8.19 -8.11 0.19
C GLY A 116 -8.82 -7.94 1.56
N LEU A 117 -8.11 -8.37 2.60
CA LEU A 117 -8.52 -8.18 3.99
C LEU A 117 -7.32 -7.89 4.89
N PHE A 118 -7.39 -6.76 5.61
CA PHE A 118 -6.40 -6.44 6.64
C PHE A 118 -6.89 -6.87 8.02
N LEU A 119 -6.00 -7.49 8.80
CA LEU A 119 -6.23 -7.84 10.20
C LEU A 119 -5.07 -7.36 11.09
N ALA A 120 -5.38 -7.08 12.34
CA ALA A 120 -4.40 -6.96 13.42
C ALA A 120 -4.14 -8.34 14.04
N ASP A 121 -3.24 -8.44 15.01
CA ASP A 121 -2.95 -9.72 15.69
C ASP A 121 -4.16 -10.24 16.49
N GLU A 122 -4.95 -9.33 17.05
CA GLU A 122 -6.14 -9.65 17.80
C GLU A 122 -7.25 -10.21 16.89
N THR A 123 -8.02 -11.17 17.43
CA THR A 123 -9.20 -11.67 16.73
C THR A 123 -10.23 -10.55 16.61
N PRO A 124 -10.77 -10.27 15.41
CA PRO A 124 -11.81 -9.26 15.26
C PRO A 124 -13.00 -9.58 16.17
N THR A 125 -13.61 -8.53 16.72
CA THR A 125 -14.79 -8.66 17.59
C THR A 125 -15.93 -7.82 17.04
N GLY A 126 -17.15 -8.21 17.39
CA GLY A 126 -18.37 -7.53 16.95
C GLY A 126 -18.97 -8.11 15.67
N THR A 127 -19.91 -7.37 15.09
CA THR A 127 -20.60 -7.75 13.85
C THR A 127 -20.58 -6.54 12.93
N PRO A 128 -19.51 -6.36 12.14
CA PRO A 128 -19.37 -5.19 11.30
C PRO A 128 -20.47 -5.13 10.24
N VAL A 129 -20.78 -3.91 9.81
CA VAL A 129 -21.70 -3.67 8.70
C VAL A 129 -21.09 -4.23 7.41
N GLN A 130 -21.92 -4.84 6.57
CA GLN A 130 -21.52 -5.31 5.25
C GLN A 130 -20.87 -4.16 4.45
N ALA A 131 -19.72 -4.44 3.83
CA ALA A 131 -18.99 -3.47 3.01
C ALA A 131 -19.60 -3.38 1.62
N ASP A 132 -19.92 -2.17 1.14
CA ASP A 132 -20.23 -1.93 -0.26
C ASP A 132 -18.93 -1.60 -1.01
N LEU A 133 -18.55 -2.49 -1.93
CA LEU A 133 -17.34 -2.39 -2.73
C LEU A 133 -17.61 -1.82 -4.13
N SER A 134 -18.87 -1.51 -4.45
CA SER A 134 -19.26 -1.05 -5.78
C SER A 134 -18.55 0.27 -6.15
N GLY A 135 -17.92 0.31 -7.32
CA GLY A 135 -17.22 1.49 -7.83
C GLY A 135 -15.80 1.66 -7.30
N GLN A 136 -15.31 0.75 -6.44
CA GLN A 136 -13.90 0.77 -6.01
C GLN A 136 -12.96 0.45 -7.19
N GLU A 137 -13.39 -0.35 -8.16
CA GLU A 137 -12.65 -0.66 -9.38
C GLU A 137 -12.33 0.56 -10.24
N SER A 138 -12.96 1.72 -10.00
CA SER A 138 -12.66 2.97 -10.72
C SER A 138 -11.78 3.93 -9.89
N GLN A 139 -11.39 3.57 -8.66
CA GLN A 139 -10.68 4.47 -7.75
C GLN A 139 -9.16 4.24 -7.78
N GLU A 140 -8.37 5.29 -8.00
CA GLU A 140 -6.90 5.21 -7.90
C GLU A 140 -6.40 5.07 -6.45
N THR A 141 -7.23 5.41 -5.47
CA THR A 141 -6.89 5.28 -4.04
C THR A 141 -8.10 4.78 -3.26
N ILE A 142 -7.91 3.68 -2.54
CA ILE A 142 -8.96 3.03 -1.73
C ILE A 142 -8.54 3.08 -0.27
N THR A 143 -9.41 3.64 0.58
CA THR A 143 -9.23 3.61 2.04
C THR A 143 -9.75 2.29 2.56
N THR A 144 -8.91 1.52 3.27
CA THR A 144 -9.30 0.22 3.82
C THR A 144 -9.52 0.28 5.33
N SER A 145 -10.05 -0.79 5.92
CA SER A 145 -10.29 -0.90 7.36
C SER A 145 -10.01 -2.31 7.85
N LEU A 146 -9.68 -2.44 9.14
CA LEU A 146 -9.48 -3.76 9.75
C LEU A 146 -10.77 -4.57 9.73
N ALA A 147 -10.65 -5.86 9.41
CA ALA A 147 -11.76 -6.82 9.37
C ALA A 147 -12.90 -6.44 8.40
N VAL A 148 -12.64 -5.54 7.46
CA VAL A 148 -13.56 -5.14 6.39
C VAL A 148 -12.88 -5.46 5.07
N PRO A 149 -13.43 -6.39 4.26
CA PRO A 149 -12.85 -6.69 2.96
C PRO A 149 -12.91 -5.49 2.01
N PHE A 150 -12.00 -5.43 1.04
CA PHE A 150 -11.95 -4.38 0.01
C PHE A 150 -11.74 -4.97 -1.39
N TYR A 151 -12.18 -4.27 -2.43
CA TYR A 151 -11.96 -4.69 -3.82
C TYR A 151 -10.47 -4.62 -4.12
N VAL A 152 -9.91 -5.66 -4.74
CA VAL A 152 -8.51 -5.66 -5.20
C VAL A 152 -8.44 -5.78 -6.71
N GLY A 153 -9.22 -6.69 -7.30
CA GLY A 153 -9.16 -6.92 -8.74
C GLY A 153 -7.75 -7.32 -9.19
N ASP A 154 -7.33 -6.82 -10.35
CA ASP A 154 -5.96 -6.91 -10.83
C ASP A 154 -5.02 -5.82 -10.27
N GLY A 155 -5.52 -4.98 -9.36
CA GLY A 155 -4.79 -3.83 -8.80
C GLY A 155 -4.77 -2.60 -9.70
N LEU A 156 -5.54 -2.59 -10.79
CA LEU A 156 -5.71 -1.46 -11.69
C LEU A 156 -7.15 -0.93 -11.63
N THR A 157 -7.30 0.35 -12.00
CA THR A 157 -8.62 0.88 -12.28
C THR A 157 -9.15 0.35 -13.61
N GLU A 158 -10.45 0.54 -13.89
CA GLU A 158 -11.03 0.24 -15.20
C GLU A 158 -10.33 0.98 -16.37
N ASP A 159 -9.66 2.10 -16.09
CA ASP A 159 -8.84 2.87 -17.03
C ASP A 159 -7.35 2.44 -17.03
N LEU A 160 -7.04 1.28 -16.44
CA LEU A 160 -5.71 0.66 -16.35
C LEU A 160 -4.67 1.47 -15.56
N LYS A 161 -5.11 2.27 -14.57
CA LYS A 161 -4.19 2.99 -13.69
C LYS A 161 -3.93 2.19 -12.41
N PRO A 162 -2.70 2.17 -11.87
CA PRO A 162 -2.45 1.49 -10.60
C PRO A 162 -3.31 2.03 -9.46
N GLN A 163 -3.89 1.13 -8.68
CA GLN A 163 -4.60 1.46 -7.44
C GLN A 163 -3.65 1.44 -6.25
N ASN A 164 -3.86 2.37 -5.33
CA ASN A 164 -3.17 2.41 -4.04
C ASN A 164 -4.15 2.14 -2.91
N PHE A 165 -3.88 1.11 -2.10
CA PHE A 165 -4.73 0.75 -0.97
C PHE A 165 -4.10 1.29 0.32
N LEU A 166 -4.78 2.20 1.02
CA LEU A 166 -4.29 2.75 2.29
C LEU A 166 -4.40 1.66 3.36
N VAL A 167 -3.25 1.23 3.91
CA VAL A 167 -3.18 0.17 4.92
C VAL A 167 -3.56 0.76 6.29
N PRO A 168 -4.41 0.10 7.10
CA PRO A 168 -4.71 0.57 8.44
C PRO A 168 -3.46 0.55 9.30
N ASP A 169 -3.18 1.63 10.05
CA ASP A 169 -1.96 1.81 10.86
C ASP A 169 -1.63 0.66 11.82
N THR A 170 -2.64 -0.11 12.23
CA THR A 170 -2.54 -1.23 13.18
C THR A 170 -2.64 -2.60 12.54
N ALA A 171 -2.74 -2.67 11.21
CA ALA A 171 -2.75 -3.93 10.49
C ALA A 171 -1.38 -4.59 10.56
N THR A 172 -1.38 -5.88 10.85
CA THR A 172 -0.17 -6.72 10.94
C THR A 172 -0.23 -7.87 9.94
N ARG A 173 -1.40 -8.11 9.35
CA ARG A 173 -1.68 -9.23 8.44
C ARG A 173 -2.51 -8.77 7.25
N LEU A 174 -2.16 -9.27 6.07
CA LEU A 174 -2.91 -9.10 4.82
C LEU A 174 -3.25 -10.48 4.27
N PHE A 175 -4.51 -10.67 3.87
CA PHE A 175 -4.99 -11.88 3.21
C PHE A 175 -5.62 -11.53 1.86
N PHE A 176 -5.52 -12.47 0.93
CA PHE A 176 -6.22 -12.42 -0.36
C PHE A 176 -7.09 -13.65 -0.54
N GLY A 177 -8.25 -13.46 -1.18
CA GLY A 177 -9.19 -14.55 -1.44
C GLY A 177 -10.42 -14.08 -2.20
N PHE A 178 -11.48 -14.86 -2.13
CA PHE A 178 -12.72 -14.63 -2.87
C PHE A 178 -13.91 -14.59 -1.92
N ALA A 179 -14.89 -13.75 -2.28
CA ALA A 179 -16.18 -13.72 -1.63
C ALA A 179 -17.16 -14.56 -2.45
N ASP A 180 -17.54 -15.73 -1.93
CA ASP A 180 -18.43 -16.66 -2.61
C ASP A 180 -19.58 -17.15 -1.72
N ALA A 181 -20.69 -17.51 -2.36
CA ALA A 181 -21.90 -18.06 -1.76
C ALA A 181 -22.75 -18.68 -2.88
N PHE A 182 -23.83 -19.39 -2.51
CA PHE A 182 -24.79 -19.86 -3.49
C PHE A 182 -25.31 -18.69 -4.34
N ALA A 183 -25.03 -18.72 -5.66
CA ALA A 183 -25.35 -17.64 -6.57
C ALA A 183 -24.86 -16.26 -6.10
N PHE A 184 -23.71 -16.22 -5.41
CA PHE A 184 -23.08 -15.02 -4.85
C PHE A 184 -23.96 -14.27 -3.83
N SER A 185 -24.91 -14.94 -3.18
CA SER A 185 -25.79 -14.33 -2.19
C SER A 185 -26.01 -15.18 -0.95
N GLY A 186 -26.07 -14.51 0.21
CA GLY A 186 -26.35 -15.15 1.50
C GLY A 186 -25.09 -15.33 2.34
N LEU A 187 -25.01 -16.43 3.08
CA LEU A 187 -23.84 -16.74 3.90
C LEU A 187 -22.68 -17.25 3.01
N PRO A 188 -21.41 -16.96 3.39
CA PRO A 188 -20.25 -17.50 2.70
C PRO A 188 -20.26 -19.03 2.53
N GLY A 189 -19.85 -19.50 1.35
CA GLY A 189 -19.72 -20.91 1.01
C GLY A 189 -19.65 -21.15 -0.50
N PHE A 190 -19.81 -22.40 -0.92
CA PHE A 190 -19.77 -22.85 -2.33
C PHE A 190 -18.37 -22.78 -2.97
N TYR A 191 -17.34 -22.55 -2.17
CA TYR A 191 -15.96 -22.52 -2.63
C TYR A 191 -15.51 -23.82 -3.28
N SER A 192 -16.08 -24.97 -2.89
CA SER A 192 -15.63 -26.28 -3.36
C SER A 192 -15.81 -26.52 -4.87
N ASP A 193 -16.66 -25.72 -5.53
CA ASP A 193 -16.90 -25.80 -6.97
C ASP A 193 -16.09 -24.78 -7.78
N ASN A 194 -15.25 -23.97 -7.13
CA ASN A 194 -14.32 -23.06 -7.78
C ASN A 194 -13.03 -23.78 -8.19
N SER A 195 -12.38 -23.30 -9.25
CA SER A 195 -11.10 -23.87 -9.70
C SER A 195 -10.15 -22.82 -10.28
N GLY A 196 -8.87 -23.16 -10.38
CA GLY A 196 -7.83 -22.25 -10.81
C GLY A 196 -7.20 -21.50 -9.64
N GLU A 197 -6.29 -20.59 -9.97
CA GLU A 197 -5.51 -19.82 -9.00
C GLU A 197 -5.03 -18.51 -9.64
N LEU A 198 -4.73 -17.53 -8.78
CA LEU A 198 -4.06 -16.30 -9.14
C LEU A 198 -2.68 -16.23 -8.50
N GLU A 199 -1.69 -15.73 -9.22
CA GLU A 199 -0.41 -15.30 -8.66
C GLU A 199 -0.46 -13.78 -8.46
N VAL A 200 -0.30 -13.32 -7.22
CA VAL A 200 -0.41 -11.91 -6.82
C VAL A 200 0.95 -11.42 -6.36
N ASP A 201 1.56 -10.54 -7.15
CA ASP A 201 2.79 -9.82 -6.80
C ASP A 201 2.45 -8.43 -6.26
N PHE A 202 2.92 -8.11 -5.07
CA PHE A 202 2.59 -6.86 -4.39
C PHE A 202 3.71 -6.36 -3.47
N ALA A 203 3.53 -5.14 -2.96
CA ALA A 203 4.38 -4.58 -1.93
C ALA A 203 3.56 -3.77 -0.93
N ILE A 204 4.00 -3.80 0.34
CA ILE A 204 3.52 -2.91 1.40
C ILE A 204 4.69 -1.98 1.75
N GLN A 205 4.47 -0.68 1.60
CA GLN A 205 5.53 0.33 1.77
C GLN A 205 5.00 1.52 2.56
N GLN A 206 5.85 2.17 3.34
CA GLN A 206 5.54 3.51 3.83
C GLN A 206 5.57 4.47 2.65
N THR A 207 4.55 5.31 2.53
CA THR A 207 4.66 6.47 1.64
C THR A 207 5.82 7.32 2.16
N PRO A 208 6.81 7.69 1.31
CA PRO A 208 7.88 8.55 1.75
C PRO A 208 7.28 9.84 2.29
N ASN A 209 7.43 10.08 3.59
CA ASN A 209 7.11 11.37 4.18
C ASN A 209 7.86 12.41 3.35
N SER A 210 7.14 13.27 2.64
CA SER A 210 7.74 14.39 1.95
C SER A 210 8.38 15.26 3.02
N ILE A 211 9.69 15.13 3.22
CA ILE A 211 10.44 16.05 4.07
C ILE A 211 10.20 17.42 3.44
N PRO A 212 9.55 18.39 4.12
CA PRO A 212 9.45 19.73 3.57
C PRO A 212 10.87 20.17 3.28
N THR A 213 11.16 20.44 2.01
CA THR A 213 12.47 20.91 1.57
C THR A 213 12.85 22.04 2.52
N PRO A 214 13.94 21.93 3.31
CA PRO A 214 14.34 23.03 4.16
C PRO A 214 14.52 24.22 3.21
N PHE A 215 13.77 25.30 3.46
CA PHE A 215 13.90 26.55 2.74
C PHE A 215 15.40 26.82 2.59
N MET A 216 15.91 26.69 1.36
CA MET A 216 17.27 27.09 1.05
C MET A 216 17.31 28.60 1.27
N LEU A 217 17.68 29.03 2.47
CA LEU A 217 18.04 30.41 2.73
C LEU A 217 19.14 30.76 1.73
N PRO A 218 18.96 31.75 0.85
CA PRO A 218 20.02 32.14 -0.06
C PRO A 218 21.19 32.64 0.80
N SER A 219 22.28 31.88 0.81
CA SER A 219 23.55 32.30 1.39
C SER A 219 23.98 33.58 0.70
N LEU A 220 23.81 34.71 1.39
CA LEU A 220 24.36 36.00 0.99
C LEU A 220 25.89 35.87 0.97
N VAL A 221 26.44 35.65 -0.22
CA VAL A 221 27.87 35.84 -0.50
C VAL A 221 28.15 37.34 -0.40
N GLY A 222 28.63 37.78 0.76
CA GLY A 222 29.11 39.13 0.96
C GLY A 222 30.43 39.35 0.21
N LEU A 223 30.37 39.90 -1.01
CA LEU A 223 31.55 40.50 -1.65
C LEU A 223 31.95 41.76 -0.88
N SER A 224 33.04 41.67 -0.14
CA SER A 224 33.67 42.83 0.51
C SER A 224 34.46 43.62 -0.52
N VAL A 225 33.93 44.77 -0.95
CA VAL A 225 34.66 45.76 -1.75
C VAL A 225 35.64 46.50 -0.83
N SER A 226 36.91 46.11 -0.83
CA SER A 226 37.98 46.90 -0.20
C SER A 226 38.54 47.91 -1.20
N CYS A 227 38.08 49.15 -1.04
CA CYS A 227 38.56 50.33 -1.74
C CYS A 227 39.97 50.69 -1.24
N LEU A 228 41.03 50.45 -2.03
CA LEU A 228 42.35 51.03 -1.78
C LEU A 228 42.64 52.14 -2.78
N ARG A 229 42.32 53.36 -2.34
CA ARG A 229 42.75 54.65 -2.90
C ARG A 229 44.28 54.67 -3.03
N ARG A 230 44.84 54.51 -4.23
CA ARG A 230 46.22 54.94 -4.51
C ARG A 230 46.27 56.46 -4.63
N LYS A 231 46.69 57.10 -3.55
CA LYS A 231 46.99 58.55 -3.48
C LYS A 231 48.21 58.85 -4.38
N LYS A 232 47.97 59.53 -5.50
CA LYS A 232 48.98 60.19 -6.31
C LYS A 232 49.64 61.29 -5.47
N ARG A 233 50.95 61.22 -5.26
CA ARG A 233 51.75 62.38 -4.81
C ARG A 233 52.96 62.49 -5.73
N ARG A 234 52.90 63.46 -6.63
CA ARG A 234 54.02 64.00 -7.39
C ARG A 234 54.45 65.30 -6.68
N ASP A 235 55.65 65.77 -7.03
CA ASP A 235 56.29 67.08 -6.72
C ASP A 235 57.48 66.87 -5.75
N SER A 236 58.72 66.81 -6.28
CA SER A 236 59.69 67.91 -6.60
C SER A 236 60.38 68.42 -5.32
N GLU A 237 61.69 68.71 -5.19
CA GLU A 237 62.83 68.94 -6.10
C GLU A 237 64.10 69.13 -5.22
N LEU A 238 65.30 68.96 -5.82
CA LEU A 238 66.59 69.67 -5.58
C LEU A 238 67.57 69.36 -4.40
N SER A 239 68.85 69.31 -4.80
CA SER A 239 70.13 69.58 -4.10
C SER A 239 70.91 68.44 -3.41
N ASN A 240 71.86 67.81 -4.11
CA ASN A 240 73.31 68.14 -4.06
C ASN A 240 74.09 67.42 -5.16
#